data_AF-A0A7C4BGS5-F1
#
_entry.id   AF-A0A7C4BGS5-F1
#
_cell.length_a   1.000
_cell.length_b   1.000
_cell.length_c   1.000
_cell.angle_alpha   90.00
_cell.angle_beta   90.00
_cell.angle_gamma   90.00
#
_symmetry.space_group_name_H-M   'P 1'
#
loop_
_entity.id
_entity.type
_entity.pdbx_description
1 polymer ?
#
loop_
_entity_poly.entity_id
_entity_poly.type
_entity_poly.pdbx_seq_one_letter_code
_entity_poly.pdbx_strand_id
1 'polypeptide(L)'
;MRTLTAILILSACACASAAVPPATWNEVGASVTAVIQATRLGDEALIDILSAALEVEKKATVPHRADGIAANIRKGAQLSAADFSTLRRKHSFFDLAIGCAMSRVRKMPMVAVLQERELGVWQEILPRFLKEHPSAAPSLVAEIEKLLK
;
A
#
# COMPACT_ATOMS: atom_id res chain seq x y z
N MET A 1 27.79 12.13 52.78
CA MET A 1 28.04 10.94 51.93
C MET A 1 26.70 10.61 51.26
N ARG A 2 26.43 11.02 50.01
CA ARG A 2 26.68 10.26 48.76
C ARG A 2 26.21 8.81 48.94
N THR A 3 25.11 8.35 48.33
CA THR A 3 24.84 8.30 46.89
C THR A 3 23.35 8.12 46.57
N LEU A 4 22.79 8.98 45.71
CA LEU A 4 21.61 8.68 44.90
C LEU A 4 21.95 7.56 43.93
N THR A 5 21.17 6.49 43.89
CA THR A 5 21.23 5.50 42.79
C THR A 5 19.94 5.59 41.99
N ALA A 6 19.91 6.57 41.07
CA ALA A 6 18.96 6.59 39.98
C ALA A 6 19.36 5.49 38.98
N ILE A 7 18.65 4.38 38.96
CA ILE A 7 18.78 3.38 37.90
C ILE A 7 17.97 3.90 36.72
N LEU A 8 18.66 4.64 35.87
CA LEU A 8 18.34 4.86 34.47
C LEU A 8 18.12 3.51 33.78
N ILE A 9 16.86 3.13 33.59
CA ILE A 9 16.51 2.14 32.56
C ILE A 9 16.49 2.90 31.23
N LEU A 10 17.69 3.18 30.71
CA LEU A 10 17.87 3.75 29.39
C LEU A 10 18.22 2.62 28.41
N SER A 11 17.41 2.53 27.35
CA SER A 11 17.82 2.12 26.01
C SER A 11 17.99 0.63 25.70
N ALA A 12 16.95 0.08 25.04
CA ALA A 12 17.13 -0.79 23.88
C ALA A 12 15.86 -0.75 23.00
N CYS A 13 15.44 0.43 22.54
CA CYS A 13 14.66 0.50 21.31
C CYS A 13 15.62 0.14 20.18
N ALA A 14 15.76 -1.16 19.92
CA ALA A 14 16.37 -1.65 18.70
C ALA A 14 15.55 -1.10 17.53
N CYS A 15 15.98 0.03 16.99
CA CYS A 15 15.64 0.48 15.65
C CYS A 15 16.29 -0.48 14.66
N ALA A 16 15.87 -1.75 14.68
CA ALA A 16 16.00 -2.60 13.52
C ALA A 16 15.06 -2.00 12.47
N SER A 17 15.63 -1.13 11.63
CA SER A 17 15.07 -0.88 10.31
C SER A 17 15.16 -2.20 9.53
N ALA A 18 14.30 -3.16 9.88
CA ALA A 18 14.19 -4.40 9.14
C ALA A 18 13.84 -4.02 7.71
N ALA A 19 14.65 -4.49 6.77
CA ALA A 19 14.43 -4.28 5.34
C ALA A 19 12.99 -4.65 4.98
N VAL A 20 12.36 -3.89 4.08
CA VAL A 20 10.98 -4.15 3.72
C VAL A 20 10.92 -5.49 2.98
N PRO A 21 10.10 -6.47 3.42
CA PRO A 21 10.01 -7.75 2.74
C PRO A 21 9.51 -7.52 1.31
N PRO A 22 10.25 -8.02 0.29
CA PRO A 22 9.82 -7.92 -1.09
C PRO A 22 8.45 -8.56 -1.32
N ALA A 23 7.81 -8.21 -2.43
CA ALA A 23 6.66 -8.95 -2.93
C ALA A 23 7.06 -10.39 -3.28
N THR A 24 6.17 -11.33 -3.00
CA THR A 24 6.31 -12.74 -3.36
C THR A 24 5.62 -13.03 -4.69
N TRP A 25 6.05 -14.09 -5.37
CA TRP A 25 5.37 -14.53 -6.60
C TRP A 25 3.91 -14.94 -6.37
N ASN A 26 3.56 -15.38 -5.17
CA ASN A 26 2.17 -15.67 -4.80
C ASN A 26 1.33 -14.38 -4.73
N GLU A 27 1.87 -13.30 -4.15
CA GLU A 27 1.21 -11.99 -4.14
C GLU A 27 1.02 -11.44 -5.56
N VAL A 28 2.02 -11.62 -6.43
CA VAL A 28 1.90 -11.27 -7.86
C VAL A 28 0.80 -12.08 -8.55
N GLY A 29 0.74 -13.40 -8.32
CA GLY A 29 -0.30 -14.27 -8.90
C GLY A 29 -1.72 -13.90 -8.45
N ALA A 30 -1.89 -13.54 -7.18
CA ALA A 30 -3.16 -13.03 -6.65
C ALA A 30 -3.56 -11.71 -7.32
N SER A 31 -2.59 -10.80 -7.50
CA SER A 31 -2.79 -9.51 -8.17
C SER A 31 -3.19 -9.67 -9.64
N VAL A 32 -2.54 -10.59 -10.38
CA VAL A 32 -2.91 -10.95 -11.76
C VAL A 32 -4.34 -11.48 -11.83
N THR A 33 -4.73 -12.32 -10.87
CA THR A 33 -6.09 -12.86 -10.81
C THR A 33 -7.13 -11.74 -10.65
N ALA A 34 -6.84 -10.72 -9.85
CA ALA A 34 -7.71 -9.56 -9.68
C ALA A 34 -7.90 -8.78 -11.00
N VAL A 35 -6.81 -8.55 -11.75
CA VAL A 35 -6.88 -7.91 -13.08
C VAL A 35 -7.70 -8.75 -14.07
N ILE A 36 -7.46 -10.06 -14.14
CA ILE A 36 -8.23 -10.97 -15.02
C ILE A 36 -9.73 -10.91 -14.71
N GLN A 37 -10.09 -10.87 -13.44
CA GLN A 37 -11.50 -10.73 -13.03
C GLN A 37 -12.09 -9.40 -13.51
N ALA A 38 -11.38 -8.29 -13.36
CA ALA A 38 -11.83 -7.00 -13.88
C ALA A 38 -11.99 -7.02 -15.42
N THR A 39 -11.07 -7.66 -16.14
CA THR A 39 -11.18 -7.85 -17.60
C THR A 39 -12.44 -8.62 -17.98
N ARG A 40 -12.79 -9.67 -17.24
CA ARG A 40 -14.03 -10.45 -17.49
C ARG A 40 -15.30 -9.63 -17.24
N LEU A 41 -15.24 -8.63 -16.35
CA LEU A 41 -16.35 -7.72 -16.09
C LEU A 41 -16.47 -6.60 -17.13
N GLY A 42 -15.44 -6.40 -17.98
CA GLY A 42 -15.43 -5.35 -19.00
C GLY A 42 -15.30 -3.93 -18.43
N ASP A 43 -14.81 -3.78 -17.21
CA ASP A 43 -14.64 -2.48 -16.56
C ASP A 43 -13.23 -1.94 -16.82
N GLU A 44 -13.08 -1.13 -17.88
CA GLU A 44 -11.79 -0.56 -18.31
C GLU A 44 -11.12 0.29 -17.22
N ALA A 45 -11.90 1.10 -16.49
CA ALA A 45 -11.36 1.95 -15.44
C ALA A 45 -10.80 1.11 -14.27
N LEU A 46 -11.49 0.03 -13.92
CA LEU A 46 -11.00 -0.92 -12.92
C LEU A 46 -9.74 -1.64 -13.42
N ILE A 47 -9.72 -2.10 -14.68
CA ILE A 47 -8.55 -2.75 -15.29
C ILE A 47 -7.32 -1.85 -15.20
N ASP A 48 -7.44 -0.57 -15.53
CA ASP A 48 -6.32 0.38 -15.50
C ASP A 48 -5.75 0.56 -14.10
N ILE A 49 -6.62 0.76 -13.10
CA ILE A 49 -6.21 0.94 -11.69
C ILE A 49 -5.51 -0.32 -11.17
N LEU A 50 -6.11 -1.50 -11.39
CA LEU A 50 -5.53 -2.75 -10.91
C LEU A 50 -4.25 -3.11 -11.66
N SER A 51 -4.15 -2.80 -12.95
CA SER A 51 -2.93 -3.03 -13.73
C SER A 51 -1.78 -2.15 -13.27
N ALA A 52 -2.04 -0.87 -12.97
CA ALA A 52 -1.04 0.01 -12.39
C ALA A 52 -0.54 -0.51 -11.02
N ALA A 53 -1.45 -1.00 -10.18
CA ALA A 53 -1.09 -1.58 -8.89
C ALA A 53 -0.30 -2.90 -9.03
N LEU A 54 -0.63 -3.72 -10.04
CA LEU A 54 0.11 -4.94 -10.37
C LEU A 54 1.56 -4.63 -10.76
N GLU A 55 1.80 -3.55 -11.50
CA GLU A 55 3.16 -3.13 -11.83
C GLU A 55 3.98 -2.73 -10.58
N VAL A 56 3.33 -2.16 -9.56
CA VAL A 56 3.96 -1.92 -8.25
C VAL A 56 4.35 -3.23 -7.58
N GLU A 57 3.42 -4.18 -7.46
CA GLU A 57 3.69 -5.50 -6.86
C GLU A 57 4.84 -6.23 -7.58
N LYS A 58 4.79 -6.27 -8.93
CA LYS A 58 5.84 -6.91 -9.75
C LYS A 58 7.20 -6.29 -9.50
N LYS A 59 7.32 -4.97 -9.48
CA LYS A 59 8.60 -4.29 -9.24
C LYS A 59 9.07 -4.47 -7.79
N ALA A 60 8.15 -4.56 -6.84
CA ALA A 60 8.47 -4.79 -5.43
C ALA A 60 8.99 -6.21 -5.14
N THR A 61 9.03 -7.13 -6.12
CA THR A 61 9.71 -8.44 -5.95
C THR A 61 11.23 -8.30 -5.80
N VAL A 62 11.79 -7.17 -6.23
CA VAL A 62 13.22 -6.86 -6.12
C VAL A 62 13.47 -6.04 -4.84
N PRO A 63 14.36 -6.46 -3.92
CA PRO A 63 14.49 -5.83 -2.60
C PRO A 63 14.70 -4.31 -2.61
N HIS A 64 15.67 -3.81 -3.39
CA HIS A 64 15.93 -2.37 -3.45
C HIS A 64 14.77 -1.57 -4.06
N ARG A 65 13.96 -2.18 -4.94
CA ARG A 65 12.74 -1.57 -5.48
C ARG A 65 11.63 -1.56 -4.44
N ALA A 66 11.50 -2.64 -3.67
CA ALA A 66 10.54 -2.75 -2.57
C ALA A 66 10.75 -1.64 -1.54
N ASP A 67 12.01 -1.39 -1.14
CA ASP A 67 12.36 -0.31 -0.21
C ASP A 67 12.01 1.08 -0.77
N GLY A 68 12.31 1.32 -2.06
CA GLY A 68 11.96 2.58 -2.73
C GLY A 68 10.44 2.81 -2.81
N ILE A 69 9.69 1.79 -3.23
CA ILE A 69 8.22 1.83 -3.27
C ILE A 69 7.65 2.05 -1.86
N ALA A 70 8.17 1.35 -0.85
CA ALA A 70 7.74 1.52 0.53
C ALA A 70 8.04 2.92 1.07
N ALA A 71 9.18 3.52 0.71
CA ALA A 71 9.47 4.91 1.05
C ALA A 71 8.46 5.88 0.41
N ASN A 72 8.11 5.66 -0.86
CA ASN A 72 7.13 6.46 -1.57
C ASN A 72 5.72 6.33 -0.98
N ILE A 73 5.29 5.10 -0.64
CA ILE A 73 4.00 4.87 0.04
C ILE A 73 3.98 5.55 1.40
N ARG A 74 5.03 5.37 2.22
CA ARG A 74 5.13 6.03 3.53
C ARG A 74 5.01 7.54 3.42
N LYS A 75 5.71 8.14 2.45
CA LYS A 75 5.65 9.59 2.21
C LYS A 75 4.26 10.02 1.74
N GLY A 76 3.66 9.30 0.80
CA GLY A 76 2.34 9.61 0.25
C GLY A 76 1.20 9.49 1.26
N ALA A 77 1.30 8.52 2.16
CA ALA A 77 0.32 8.23 3.20
C ALA A 77 0.67 8.84 4.57
N GLN A 78 1.79 9.57 4.68
CA GLN A 78 2.31 10.16 5.92
C GLN A 78 2.47 9.13 7.07
N LEU A 79 2.96 7.93 6.75
CA LEU A 79 3.15 6.84 7.70
C LEU A 79 4.58 6.78 8.23
N SER A 80 4.71 6.38 9.49
CA SER A 80 6.03 6.00 10.03
C SER A 80 6.52 4.68 9.40
N ALA A 81 7.80 4.36 9.59
CA ALA A 81 8.35 3.06 9.19
C ALA A 81 7.65 1.90 9.93
N ALA A 82 7.32 2.08 11.21
CA ALA A 82 6.68 1.07 12.04
C ALA A 82 5.23 0.81 11.61
N ASP A 83 4.48 1.86 11.29
CA ASP A 83 3.09 1.75 10.81
C ASP A 83 3.06 1.03 9.47
N PHE A 84 3.94 1.42 8.54
CA PHE A 84 4.05 0.75 7.26
C PHE A 84 4.43 -0.72 7.40
N SER A 85 5.41 -1.05 8.25
CA SER A 85 5.77 -2.45 8.53
C SER A 85 4.57 -3.25 9.03
N THR A 86 3.72 -2.64 9.86
CA THR A 86 2.49 -3.26 10.35
C THR A 86 1.48 -3.51 9.24
N LEU A 87 1.30 -2.55 8.33
CA LEU A 87 0.43 -2.72 7.17
C LEU A 87 0.97 -3.78 6.20
N ARG A 88 2.27 -3.77 5.90
CA ARG A 88 2.93 -4.71 4.97
C ARG A 88 2.83 -6.17 5.43
N ARG A 89 2.74 -6.42 6.75
CA ARG A 89 2.50 -7.77 7.27
C ARG A 89 1.11 -8.33 6.93
N LYS A 90 0.16 -7.47 6.59
CA LYS A 90 -1.24 -7.84 6.30
C LYS A 90 -1.63 -7.65 4.84
N HIS A 91 -1.02 -6.67 4.19
CA HIS A 91 -1.38 -6.24 2.84
C HIS A 91 -0.18 -6.35 1.91
N SER A 92 -0.45 -6.73 0.66
CA SER A 92 0.57 -6.79 -0.37
C SER A 92 0.87 -5.40 -0.93
N PHE A 93 1.92 -5.24 -1.74
CA PHE A 93 2.25 -3.93 -2.33
C PHE A 93 1.15 -3.42 -3.26
N PHE A 94 0.40 -4.31 -3.90
CA PHE A 94 -0.80 -4.04 -4.69
C PHE A 94 -1.87 -3.33 -3.86
N ASP A 95 -2.26 -3.94 -2.73
CA ASP A 95 -3.26 -3.38 -1.83
C ASP A 95 -2.80 -2.04 -1.26
N LEU A 96 -1.52 -1.95 -0.88
CA LEU A 96 -0.93 -0.72 -0.35
C LEU A 96 -0.86 0.40 -1.40
N ALA A 97 -0.59 0.08 -2.66
CA ALA A 97 -0.56 1.05 -3.75
C ALA A 97 -1.95 1.65 -3.98
N ILE A 98 -2.98 0.79 -4.09
CA ILE A 98 -4.38 1.24 -4.25
C ILE A 98 -4.82 2.03 -3.01
N GLY A 99 -4.53 1.52 -1.81
CA GLY A 99 -4.85 2.17 -0.55
C GLY A 99 -4.25 3.57 -0.45
N CYS A 100 -2.99 3.74 -0.83
CA CYS A 100 -2.31 5.04 -0.84
C CYS A 100 -2.89 6.00 -1.89
N ALA A 101 -3.23 5.51 -3.09
CA ALA A 101 -3.85 6.35 -4.11
C ALA A 101 -5.24 6.82 -3.69
N MET A 102 -6.07 5.90 -3.20
CA MET A 102 -7.40 6.17 -2.66
C MET A 102 -7.36 7.14 -1.48
N SER A 103 -6.41 6.97 -0.55
CA SER A 103 -6.27 7.85 0.61
C SER A 103 -5.99 9.30 0.19
N ARG A 104 -5.19 9.49 -0.86
CA ARG A 104 -4.86 10.82 -1.41
C ARG A 104 -6.01 11.44 -2.18
N VAL A 105 -6.68 10.66 -3.03
CA VAL A 105 -7.83 11.16 -3.81
C VAL A 105 -9.01 11.48 -2.91
N ARG A 106 -9.33 10.62 -1.94
CA ARG A 106 -10.42 10.81 -0.97
C ARG A 106 -10.07 11.74 0.20
N LYS A 107 -8.79 12.12 0.34
CA LYS A 107 -8.27 12.92 1.46
C LYS A 107 -8.61 12.32 2.83
N MET A 108 -8.41 11.01 2.97
CA MET A 108 -8.68 10.26 4.20
C MET A 108 -7.47 9.42 4.60
N PRO A 109 -7.35 8.98 5.86
CA PRO A 109 -6.23 8.16 6.30
C PRO A 109 -6.16 6.83 5.53
N MET A 110 -4.97 6.43 5.07
CA MET A 110 -4.76 5.17 4.35
C MET A 110 -5.20 3.95 5.16
N VAL A 111 -5.03 3.98 6.48
CA VAL A 111 -5.48 2.90 7.37
C VAL A 111 -7.00 2.67 7.26
N ALA A 112 -7.79 3.74 7.18
CA ALA A 112 -9.24 3.63 7.03
C ALA A 112 -9.62 3.04 5.66
N VAL A 113 -8.90 3.41 4.59
CA VAL A 113 -9.09 2.82 3.26
C VAL A 113 -8.77 1.31 3.27
N LEU A 114 -7.69 0.90 3.95
CA LEU A 114 -7.33 -0.50 4.03
C LEU A 114 -8.28 -1.32 4.91
N GLN A 115 -8.91 -0.70 5.91
CA GLN A 115 -9.99 -1.34 6.67
C GLN A 115 -11.22 -1.62 5.79
N GLU A 116 -11.58 -0.72 4.87
CA GLU A 116 -12.62 -1.01 3.87
C GLU A 116 -12.23 -2.23 3.01
N ARG A 117 -10.94 -2.34 2.66
CA ARG A 117 -10.38 -3.49 1.93
C ARG A 117 -10.34 -4.79 2.74
N GLU A 118 -10.31 -4.74 4.07
CA GLU A 118 -10.45 -5.95 4.89
C GLU A 118 -11.90 -6.50 4.88
N LEU A 119 -12.89 -5.67 4.53
CA LEU A 119 -14.31 -6.03 4.49
C LEU A 119 -14.83 -6.45 3.10
N GLY A 120 -14.03 -6.26 2.04
CA GLY A 120 -14.42 -6.57 0.66
C GLY A 120 -13.24 -6.57 -0.30
N VAL A 121 -13.45 -6.85 -1.58
CA VAL A 121 -12.38 -6.85 -2.59
C VAL A 121 -12.33 -5.54 -3.36
N TRP A 122 -11.18 -5.18 -3.95
CA TRP A 122 -11.06 -3.94 -4.74
C TRP A 122 -12.04 -3.87 -5.91
N GLN A 123 -12.38 -5.02 -6.49
CA GLN A 123 -13.36 -5.18 -7.56
C GLN A 123 -14.79 -4.81 -7.13
N GLU A 124 -15.06 -4.70 -5.83
CA GLU A 124 -16.34 -4.23 -5.28
C GLU A 124 -16.24 -2.79 -4.77
N ILE A 125 -15.10 -2.44 -4.16
CA ILE A 125 -14.86 -1.13 -3.53
C ILE A 125 -14.67 -0.04 -4.59
N LEU A 126 -13.80 -0.28 -5.58
CA LEU A 126 -13.44 0.72 -6.58
C LEU A 126 -14.62 1.09 -7.48
N PRO A 127 -15.43 0.14 -8.02
CA PRO A 127 -16.58 0.52 -8.85
C PRO A 127 -17.61 1.37 -8.09
N ARG A 128 -17.84 1.09 -6.79
CA ARG A 128 -18.72 1.91 -5.95
C ARG A 128 -18.20 3.35 -5.85
N PHE A 129 -16.91 3.48 -5.53
CA PHE A 129 -16.26 4.79 -5.44
C PHE A 129 -16.28 5.54 -6.79
N LEU A 130 -15.97 4.86 -7.90
CA LEU A 130 -15.96 5.45 -9.24
C LEU A 130 -17.35 5.85 -9.72
N LYS A 131 -18.41 5.15 -9.31
CA LYS A 131 -19.78 5.57 -9.58
C LYS A 131 -20.12 6.90 -8.91
N GLU A 132 -19.60 7.14 -7.71
CA GLU A 132 -19.76 8.39 -6.97
C GLU A 132 -18.80 9.49 -7.49
N HIS A 133 -17.66 9.09 -8.05
CA HIS A 133 -16.61 9.97 -8.55
C HIS A 133 -16.09 9.54 -9.94
N PRO A 134 -16.85 9.73 -11.03
CA PRO A 134 -16.52 9.16 -12.35
C PRO A 134 -15.19 9.62 -12.95
N SER A 135 -14.70 10.80 -12.56
CA SER A 135 -13.43 11.35 -13.03
C SER A 135 -12.21 10.95 -12.19
N ALA A 136 -12.40 10.10 -11.16
CA ALA A 136 -11.32 9.76 -10.24
C ALA A 136 -10.35 8.70 -10.77
N ALA A 137 -10.76 7.86 -11.73
CA ALA A 137 -9.93 6.75 -12.22
C ALA A 137 -8.54 7.20 -12.75
N PRO A 138 -8.43 8.21 -13.64
CA PRO A 138 -7.13 8.72 -14.07
C PRO A 138 -6.27 9.25 -12.91
N SER A 139 -6.91 9.87 -11.90
CA SER A 139 -6.20 10.38 -10.73
C SER A 139 -5.64 9.25 -9.86
N LEU A 140 -6.40 8.17 -9.68
CA LEU A 140 -5.95 6.98 -8.96
C LEU A 140 -4.76 6.33 -9.67
N VAL A 141 -4.84 6.12 -10.98
CA VAL A 141 -3.73 5.57 -11.78
C VAL A 141 -2.48 6.45 -11.64
N ALA A 142 -2.63 7.77 -11.81
CA ALA A 142 -1.52 8.71 -11.70
C ALA A 142 -0.87 8.71 -10.30
N GLU A 143 -1.64 8.53 -9.23
CA GLU A 143 -1.08 8.39 -7.87
C GLU A 143 -0.35 7.07 -7.67
N ILE A 144 -0.84 5.97 -8.24
CA ILE A 144 -0.16 4.66 -8.19
C ILE A 144 1.18 4.72 -8.95
N GLU A 145 1.19 5.28 -10.16
CA GLU A 145 2.39 5.35 -11.00
C GLU A 145 3.51 6.21 -10.37
N LYS A 146 3.15 7.22 -9.57
CA LYS A 146 4.13 8.02 -8.81
C LYS A 146 4.94 7.17 -7.83
N LEU A 147 4.42 6.03 -7.37
CA LEU A 147 5.13 5.14 -6.45
C LEU A 147 6.32 4.43 -7.11
N LEU A 148 6.35 4.39 -8.44
CA LEU A 148 7.39 3.72 -9.23
C LEU A 148 8.57 4.63 -9.60
N LYS A 149 8.48 5.93 -9.29
CA LYS A 149 9.49 6.95 -9.57
C LYS A 149 10.42 7.11 -8.37
#